data_AF-A0A842L5Q8-F1
#
_entry.id   AF-A0A842L5Q8-F1
#
_cell.length_a   1.000
_cell.length_b   1.000
_cell.length_c   1.000
_cell.angle_alpha   90.00
_cell.angle_beta   90.00
_cell.angle_gamma   90.00
#
_symmetry.space_group_name_H-M   'P 1'
#
loop_
_entity.id
_entity.type
_entity.pdbx_description
1 polymer ?
#
loop_
_entity_poly.entity_id
_entity_poly.type
_entity_poly.pdbx_seq_one_letter_code
_entity_poly.pdbx_strand_id
1 'polypeptide(L)' 'MFDDDVFRAARILDRHYIPPRYPDAYVEGSPYEFYGVEDAEEAINAANTIINFITGVANDSL' A
#
# COMPACT_ATOMS: atom_id res chain seq x y z
N MET A 1 18.91 11.18 -2.55
CA MET A 1 18.00 10.33 -3.33
C MET A 1 17.06 9.70 -2.32
N PHE A 2 15.75 9.86 -2.48
CA PHE A 2 14.80 9.19 -1.57
C PHE A 2 14.96 7.68 -1.68
N ASP A 3 14.63 6.97 -0.61
CA ASP A 3 14.74 5.52 -0.57
C ASP A 3 13.78 4.89 -1.61
N ASP A 4 14.31 4.10 -2.54
CA ASP A 4 13.55 3.43 -3.58
C ASP A 4 12.48 2.49 -3.01
N ASP A 5 12.70 1.96 -1.79
CA ASP A 5 11.73 1.13 -1.10
C ASP A 5 10.49 1.90 -0.64
N VAL A 6 10.64 3.17 -0.24
CA VAL A 6 9.50 4.01 0.15
C VAL A 6 8.62 4.30 -1.06
N PHE A 7 9.23 4.61 -2.22
CA PHE A 7 8.46 4.82 -3.45
C PHE A 7 7.82 3.54 -3.98
N ARG A 8 8.51 2.40 -3.85
CA ARG A 8 7.92 1.10 -4.19
C ARG A 8 6.70 0.80 -3.30
N ALA A 9 6.81 1.04 -1.99
CA ALA A 9 5.71 0.89 -1.05
C ALA A 9 4.52 1.80 -1.39
N ALA A 10 4.77 3.06 -1.75
CA ALA A 10 3.70 3.97 -2.17
C ALA A 10 2.94 3.44 -3.40
N ARG A 11 3.65 2.99 -4.44
CA ARG A 11 3.03 2.41 -5.64
C ARG A 11 2.25 1.12 -5.36
N ILE A 12 2.67 0.34 -4.36
CA ILE A 12 1.90 -0.82 -3.91
C ILE A 12 0.59 -0.33 -3.30
N LEU A 13 0.61 0.61 -2.36
CA LEU A 13 -0.60 1.09 -1.71
C LEU A 13 -1.58 1.79 -2.66
N ASP A 14 -1.08 2.53 -3.65
CA ASP A 14 -1.93 3.21 -4.65
C ASP A 14 -2.85 2.23 -5.39
N ARG A 15 -2.35 1.01 -5.68
CA ARG A 15 -3.14 -0.03 -6.39
C ARG A 15 -4.31 -0.54 -5.56
N HIS A 16 -4.25 -0.42 -4.23
CA HIS A 16 -5.29 -0.88 -3.33
C HIS A 16 -6.27 0.22 -2.93
N TYR A 17 -6.15 1.43 -3.50
CA TYR A 17 -7.11 2.49 -3.23
C TYR A 17 -8.45 2.17 -3.90
N ILE A 18 -8.53 2.11 -5.23
CA ILE A 18 -9.82 1.97 -5.94
C ILE A 18 -10.39 0.54 -5.92
N PRO A 19 -9.66 -0.50 -6.32
CA PRO A 19 -10.22 -1.83 -6.56
C PRO A 19 -10.98 -2.44 -5.37
N PRO A 20 -10.49 -2.43 -4.12
CA PRO A 20 -11.17 -3.14 -3.03
C PRO A 20 -12.46 -2.46 -2.57
N ARG A 21 -12.73 -1.22 -3.01
CA ARG A 21 -13.88 -0.41 -2.56
C ARG A 21 -15.00 -0.30 -3.58
N TYR A 22 -14.70 -0.51 -4.86
CA TYR A 22 -15.60 -0.21 -5.98
C TYR A 22 -15.73 -1.45 -6.86
N PRO A 23 -16.86 -2.19 -6.81
CA PRO A 23 -17.06 -3.40 -7.61
C PRO A 23 -16.93 -3.17 -9.12
N ASP A 24 -17.26 -1.97 -9.60
CA ASP A 24 -17.09 -1.53 -10.97
C ASP A 24 -15.63 -1.33 -11.41
N ALA A 25 -14.67 -1.42 -10.48
CA ALA A 25 -13.25 -1.49 -10.80
C ALA A 25 -12.83 -2.85 -11.39
N TYR A 26 -13.69 -3.87 -11.31
CA TYR A 26 -13.48 -5.19 -11.91
C TYR A 26 -14.43 -5.42 -13.08
N VAL A 27 -13.96 -6.15 -14.11
CA VAL A 27 -14.77 -6.47 -15.30
C VAL A 27 -15.95 -7.39 -14.92
N GLU A 28 -15.73 -8.31 -13.98
CA GLU A 28 -16.71 -9.23 -13.38
C GLU A 28 -16.28 -9.59 -11.95
N GLY A 29 -17.19 -10.12 -11.12
CA GLY A 29 -16.89 -10.60 -9.76
C GLY A 29 -16.99 -9.55 -8.65
N SER A 30 -16.77 -9.98 -7.41
CA SER A 30 -16.72 -9.13 -6.22
C SER A 30 -15.26 -8.84 -5.83
N PRO A 31 -14.93 -7.63 -5.35
CA PRO A 31 -13.55 -7.26 -5.01
C PRO A 31 -12.78 -8.25 -4.11
N TYR A 32 -13.44 -8.88 -3.14
CA TYR A 32 -12.80 -9.84 -2.24
C TYR A 32 -12.28 -11.10 -2.94
N GLU A 33 -12.78 -11.42 -4.13
CA GLU A 33 -12.36 -12.60 -4.92
C GLU A 33 -10.99 -12.38 -5.56
N PHE A 34 -10.52 -11.14 -5.62
CA PHE A 34 -9.25 -10.74 -6.24
C PHE A 34 -8.13 -10.46 -5.23
N TYR A 35 -8.36 -10.74 -3.95
CA TYR A 35 -7.40 -10.49 -2.87
C TYR A 35 -7.08 -11.78 -2.12
N GLY A 36 -5.80 -12.09 -2.02
CA GLY A 36 -5.24 -13.15 -1.18
C GLY A 36 -4.66 -12.63 0.13
N VAL A 37 -4.17 -13.57 0.94
CA VAL A 37 -3.41 -13.25 2.17
C VAL A 37 -2.10 -12.55 1.81
N GLU A 38 -1.48 -12.93 0.71
CA GLU A 38 -0.24 -12.37 0.21
C GLU A 38 -0.38 -10.89 -0.16
N ASP A 39 -1.51 -10.50 -0.79
CA ASP A 39 -1.80 -9.10 -1.10
C ASP A 39 -1.98 -8.27 0.18
N ALA A 40 -2.65 -8.85 1.18
CA ALA A 40 -2.84 -8.19 2.47
C ALA A 40 -1.52 -7.99 3.21
N GLU A 41 -0.66 -9.02 3.24
CA GLU A 41 0.67 -8.95 3.83
C GLU A 41 1.57 -7.93 3.11
N GLU A 42 1.56 -7.91 1.77
CA GLU A 42 2.32 -6.94 0.98
C GLU A 42 1.86 -5.50 1.30
N ALA A 43 0.55 -5.25 1.33
CA ALA A 43 -0.01 -3.94 1.65
C ALA A 43 0.34 -3.49 3.08
N ILE A 44 0.24 -4.37 4.08
CA ILE A 44 0.58 -4.06 5.47
C ILE A 44 2.08 -3.73 5.59
N ASN A 45 2.94 -4.52 4.95
CA ASN A 45 4.38 -4.28 4.97
C ASN A 45 4.73 -2.95 4.27
N ALA A 46 4.12 -2.64 3.14
CA ALA A 46 4.28 -1.36 2.45
C ALA A 46 3.85 -0.17 3.32
N ALA A 47 2.71 -0.28 4.02
CA ALA A 47 2.25 0.74 4.96
C ALA A 47 3.25 0.95 6.11
N ASN A 48 3.78 -0.13 6.69
CA ASN A 48 4.79 -0.06 7.75
C ASN A 48 6.07 0.63 7.26
N THR A 49 6.54 0.34 6.05
CA THR A 49 7.72 1.01 5.45
C THR A 49 7.53 2.53 5.41
N ILE A 50 6.37 3.01 4.93
CA ILE A 50 6.10 4.44 4.82
C ILE A 50 5.96 5.09 6.20
N ILE A 51 5.23 4.48 7.13
CA ILE A 51 5.04 5.00 8.48
C ILE A 51 6.38 5.12 9.22
N ASN A 52 7.24 4.09 9.13
CA ASN A 52 8.56 4.10 9.74
C ASN A 52 9.45 5.21 9.15
N PHE A 53 9.44 5.38 7.83
CA PHE A 53 10.17 6.46 7.17
C PHE A 53 9.72 7.84 7.68
N ILE A 54 8.42 8.11 7.68
CA ILE A 54 7.87 9.40 8.14
C ILE A 54 8.18 9.63 9.62
N THR A 55 8.08 8.59 10.44
CA THR A 55 8.38 8.67 11.88
C THR A 55 9.85 9.00 12.12
N GLY A 56 10.78 8.37 11.37
CA GLY A 56 12.20 8.70 11.42
C GLY A 56 12.46 10.16 11.06
N VAL A 57 11.93 10.62 9.92
CA VAL A 57 12.07 12.02 9.48
C VAL A 57 11.51 13.00 10.50
N ALA A 58 10.34 12.70 11.08
CA ALA A 58 9.71 13.57 12.07
C ALA A 58 10.52 13.66 13.37
N ASN A 59 11.10 12.55 13.83
CA ASN A 59 11.94 12.52 15.03
C ASN A 59 13.30 13.19 14.83
N ASP A 60 13.89 13.11 13.64
CA ASP A 60 15.15 13.79 13.30
C ASP A 60 14.98 15.31 13.11
N SER A 61 13.73 15.76 12.95
CA SER A 61 13.37 17.18 12.77
C SER A 61 13.09 17.91 14.08
N LEU A 62 13.19 17.23 15.23
CA LEU A 62 13.04 17.74 16.60
C LEU A 62 14.41 17.90 17.27
#